data_AF-A0A067R6R7-F1
#
_entry.id   AF-A0A067R6R7-F1
#
_cell.length_a   1.000
_cell.length_b   1.000
_cell.length_c   1.000
_cell.angle_alpha   90.00
_cell.angle_beta   90.00
_cell.angle_gamma   90.00
#
_symmetry.space_group_name_H-M   'P 1'
#
loop_
_entity.id
_entity.type
_entity.pdbx_description
1 polymer ?
#
loop_
_entity_poly.entity_id
_entity_poly.type
_entity_poly.pdbx_seq_one_letter_code
_entity_poly.pdbx_strand_id
1 'polypeptide(L)'
;IYPDPDSEKAIMGSVVYCIHHKEGCKWTGELRKLKAHLNTCKHDAIPCTNKCGAQIPRVLMEDHLKYTCPQRRARCEFCGKDFTGHTLENHSGSCGFEPIYCENKCGMKVQRRHLTQHKAAECSKRLVPCRYCSKEFVADTLQVHHTKCGSFPVACPNRCDVSILAREDLDLHLKDQCPILGICCPFKDAGCRFKGNRYALEKHVDENIKQHLVLMCSVVTKQQHQIANLKSALSRLSLNYSGTLIWKVSDYTSKLTEAKTKEGMELVSPPFYTSQYGYKLQASVFLNGNGAGESSHISIYIKILPGEYDDLLRWPFSHSVSFTLFDQSSVPESACNIVESFIPDPTWKNFQRPSKEPDSLGFGFPRFVSHEMLKKRHFLKDDTMFIRVKVDPSKIVAV
;
A
#
# COMPACT_ATOMS: atom_id res chain seq x y z
N ILE A 1 69.36 4.94 110.76
CA ILE A 1 68.42 6.04 111.03
C ILE A 1 67.22 5.40 111.70
N TYR A 2 67.15 5.49 113.03
CA TYR A 2 65.99 5.00 113.78
C TYR A 2 64.80 5.90 113.46
N PRO A 3 63.61 5.36 113.15
CA PRO A 3 62.42 6.18 112.94
C PRO A 3 62.09 6.90 114.24
N ASP A 4 62.16 8.23 114.22
CA ASP A 4 61.78 9.10 115.33
C ASP A 4 60.25 9.22 115.38
N PRO A 5 59.58 8.64 116.41
CA PRO A 5 58.12 8.64 116.52
C PRO A 5 57.53 10.05 116.61
N ASP A 6 58.29 11.02 117.11
CA ASP A 6 57.85 12.41 117.24
C ASP A 6 57.83 13.13 115.87
N SER A 7 58.82 12.87 115.02
CA SER A 7 58.86 13.36 113.63
C SER A 7 57.68 12.84 112.79
N GLU A 8 57.32 11.55 112.91
CA GLU A 8 56.19 10.97 112.16
C GLU A 8 54.85 11.60 112.59
N LYS A 9 54.69 11.88 113.88
CA LYS A 9 53.50 12.55 114.44
C LYS A 9 53.37 13.99 113.96
N ALA A 10 54.48 14.73 113.85
CA ALA A 10 54.51 16.11 113.32
C ALA A 10 54.19 16.18 111.81
N ILE A 11 54.72 15.24 111.02
CA ILE A 11 54.42 15.13 109.58
C ILE A 11 52.94 14.81 109.36
N MET A 12 52.38 13.85 110.09
CA MET A 12 50.97 13.45 109.96
C MET A 12 49.97 14.51 110.45
N GLY A 13 50.41 15.46 111.29
CA GLY A 13 49.66 16.63 111.73
C GLY A 13 49.76 17.86 110.81
N SER A 14 50.60 17.83 109.78
CA SER A 14 50.81 18.99 108.89
C SER A 14 49.58 19.29 108.04
N VAL A 15 49.25 20.58 107.90
CA VAL A 15 48.10 21.04 107.09
C VAL A 15 48.45 20.95 105.60
N VAL A 16 47.66 20.21 104.85
CA VAL A 16 47.83 19.99 103.42
C VAL A 16 46.54 20.33 102.66
N TYR A 17 46.69 20.68 101.38
CA TYR A 17 45.60 20.89 100.44
C TYR A 17 45.28 19.57 99.73
N CYS A 18 44.04 19.40 99.27
CA CYS A 18 43.70 18.29 98.38
C CYS A 18 44.56 18.33 97.10
N ILE A 19 44.98 17.16 96.61
CA ILE A 19 45.74 17.05 95.34
C ILE A 19 44.97 17.66 94.15
N HIS A 20 43.63 17.67 94.23
CA HIS A 20 42.71 18.21 93.23
C HIS A 20 42.32 19.68 93.49
N HIS A 21 43.10 20.42 94.29
CA HIS A 21 42.82 21.83 94.60
C HIS A 21 42.78 22.71 93.34
N LYS A 22 43.64 22.42 92.35
CA LYS A 22 43.65 23.11 91.05
C LYS A 22 42.41 22.81 90.19
N GLU A 23 41.74 21.69 90.43
CA GLU A 23 40.52 21.27 89.72
C GLU A 23 39.23 21.79 90.40
N GLY A 24 39.37 22.55 91.50
CA GLY A 24 38.26 23.18 92.21
C GLY A 24 37.94 22.58 93.58
N CYS A 25 38.70 21.59 94.06
CA CYS A 25 38.48 21.04 95.40
C CYS A 25 38.96 21.99 96.51
N LYS A 26 38.06 22.41 97.40
CA LYS A 26 38.34 23.38 98.48
C LYS A 26 38.82 22.77 99.80
N TRP A 27 39.09 21.47 99.85
CA TRP A 27 39.43 20.81 101.11
C TRP A 27 40.87 21.08 101.56
N THR A 28 41.02 21.42 102.84
CA THR A 28 42.29 21.59 103.55
C THR A 28 42.20 20.95 104.92
N GLY A 29 43.29 20.37 105.42
CA GLY A 29 43.29 19.69 106.72
C GLY A 29 44.58 18.95 107.01
N GLU A 30 44.64 18.24 108.14
CA GLU A 30 45.82 17.47 108.54
C GLU A 30 46.07 16.30 107.57
N LEU A 31 47.34 16.01 107.27
CA LEU A 31 47.77 14.95 106.36
C LEU A 31 47.15 13.58 106.71
N ARG A 32 47.01 13.25 108.00
CA ARG A 32 46.34 12.02 108.46
C ARG A 32 44.89 11.88 108.00
N LYS A 33 44.19 12.99 107.74
CA LYS A 33 42.78 13.03 107.29
C LYS A 33 42.65 13.11 105.75
N LEU A 34 43.73 13.34 105.02
CA LEU A 34 43.71 13.46 103.56
C LEU A 34 43.17 12.19 102.89
N LYS A 35 43.58 10.99 103.35
CA LYS A 35 43.10 9.71 102.81
C LYS A 35 41.58 9.54 102.96
N ALA A 36 41.01 9.98 104.09
CA ALA A 36 39.57 9.96 104.31
C ALA A 36 38.84 10.96 103.39
N HIS A 37 39.43 12.13 103.14
CA HIS A 37 38.88 13.11 102.20
C HIS A 37 38.92 12.62 100.75
N LEU A 38 40.02 12.03 100.26
CA LEU A 38 40.12 11.54 98.88
C LEU A 38 39.01 10.51 98.57
N ASN A 39 38.67 9.66 99.54
CA ASN A 39 37.55 8.73 99.45
C ASN A 39 36.17 9.40 99.26
N THR A 40 36.04 10.70 99.51
CA THR A 40 34.78 11.48 99.35
C THR A 40 34.91 12.72 98.45
N CYS A 41 36.11 13.01 97.93
CA CYS A 41 36.38 14.15 97.08
C CYS A 41 35.63 14.08 95.75
N LYS A 42 34.88 15.13 95.39
CA LYS A 42 34.05 15.16 94.17
C LYS A 42 34.86 15.16 92.86
N HIS A 43 36.12 15.58 92.91
CA HIS A 43 37.01 15.64 91.75
C HIS A 43 37.87 14.39 91.59
N ASP A 44 37.91 13.54 92.63
CA ASP A 44 38.68 12.32 92.57
C ASP A 44 38.09 11.36 91.53
N ALA A 45 38.95 10.85 90.66
CA ALA A 45 38.56 9.96 89.59
C ALA A 45 38.35 8.56 90.16
N ILE A 46 37.15 8.04 89.97
CA ILE A 46 36.79 6.68 90.38
C ILE A 46 36.47 5.83 89.15
N PRO A 47 36.65 4.51 89.22
CA PRO A 47 36.25 3.62 88.14
C PRO A 47 34.74 3.76 87.89
N CYS A 48 34.36 3.81 86.61
CA CYS A 48 32.96 3.87 86.21
C CYS A 48 32.12 2.76 86.86
N THR A 49 30.96 3.12 87.40
CA THR A 49 30.04 2.19 88.07
C THR A 49 29.50 1.11 87.13
N ASN A 50 29.39 1.42 85.83
CA ASN A 50 29.00 0.46 84.79
C ASN A 50 30.19 -0.38 84.28
N LYS A 51 31.35 -0.31 84.94
CA LYS A 51 32.56 -1.10 84.64
C LYS A 51 33.03 -0.98 83.18
N CYS A 52 32.89 0.21 82.58
CA CYS A 52 33.37 0.46 81.21
C CYS A 52 34.91 0.57 81.09
N GLY A 53 35.64 0.54 82.22
CA GLY A 53 37.10 0.65 82.28
C GLY A 53 37.63 2.09 82.39
N ALA A 54 36.79 3.11 82.19
CA ALA A 54 37.20 4.51 82.32
C ALA A 54 37.25 4.99 83.78
N GLN A 55 38.21 5.87 84.10
CA GLN A 55 38.32 6.60 85.36
C GLN A 55 37.65 7.96 85.18
N ILE A 56 36.57 8.22 85.92
CA ILE A 56 35.75 9.41 85.73
C ILE A 56 35.67 10.18 87.07
N PRO A 57 35.95 11.50 87.08
CA PRO A 57 35.71 12.33 88.27
C PRO A 57 34.28 12.16 88.78
N ARG A 58 34.08 12.02 90.10
CA ARG A 58 32.73 11.81 90.68
C ARG A 58 31.70 12.85 90.19
N VAL A 59 32.13 14.09 89.99
CA VAL A 59 31.29 15.18 89.47
C VAL A 59 30.80 14.98 88.03
N LEU A 60 31.54 14.27 87.17
CA LEU A 60 31.18 13.98 85.77
C LEU A 60 30.55 12.59 85.58
N MET A 61 30.38 11.82 86.65
CA MET A 61 29.91 10.44 86.57
C MET A 61 28.48 10.36 86.01
N GLU A 62 27.57 11.27 86.38
CA GLU A 62 26.19 11.27 85.89
C GLU A 62 26.12 11.51 84.37
N ASP A 63 26.83 12.51 83.87
CA ASP A 63 26.87 12.82 82.43
C ASP A 63 27.54 11.70 81.63
N HIS A 64 28.61 11.09 82.18
CA HIS A 64 29.23 9.92 81.59
C HIS A 64 28.21 8.79 81.44
N LEU A 65 27.53 8.41 82.53
CA LEU A 65 26.55 7.32 82.51
C LEU A 65 25.36 7.61 81.58
N LYS A 66 25.03 8.87 81.34
CA LYS A 66 23.88 9.26 80.51
C LYS A 66 24.19 9.33 79.01
N TYR A 67 25.33 9.89 78.62
CA TYR A 67 25.60 10.22 77.21
C TYR A 67 26.82 9.52 76.61
N THR A 68 27.91 9.36 77.36
CA THR A 68 29.21 8.94 76.77
C THR A 68 29.67 7.54 77.17
N CYS A 69 29.10 6.94 78.22
CA CYS A 69 29.52 5.62 78.69
C CYS A 69 29.18 4.55 77.64
N PRO A 70 30.15 3.77 77.15
CA PRO A 70 29.89 2.67 76.21
C PRO A 70 28.96 1.61 76.78
N GLN A 71 28.92 1.49 78.12
CA GLN A 71 28.08 0.58 78.89
C GLN A 71 26.84 1.28 79.48
N ARG A 72 26.46 2.47 78.99
CA ARG A 72 25.19 3.11 79.38
C ARG A 72 24.00 2.28 78.91
N ARG A 73 22.92 2.26 79.69
CA ARG A 73 21.65 1.70 79.24
C ARG A 73 20.98 2.72 78.31
N ALA A 74 20.80 2.34 77.04
CA ALA A 74 20.17 3.18 76.03
C ALA A 74 19.08 2.39 75.31
N ARG A 75 17.94 3.03 75.04
CA ARG A 75 16.78 2.39 74.41
C ARG A 75 16.69 2.81 72.95
N CYS A 76 16.51 1.86 72.04
CA CYS A 76 16.27 2.19 70.63
C CYS A 76 14.88 2.83 70.46
N GLU A 77 14.83 3.98 69.78
CA GLU A 77 13.59 4.73 69.52
C GLU A 77 12.60 3.99 68.59
N PHE A 78 13.10 3.08 67.74
CA PHE A 78 12.27 2.36 66.77
C PHE A 78 11.76 1.01 67.31
N CYS A 79 12.64 0.19 67.89
CA CYS A 79 12.27 -1.14 68.37
C CYS A 79 11.98 -1.22 69.88
N GLY A 80 12.28 -0.15 70.62
CA GLY A 80 12.00 -0.05 72.05
C GLY A 80 12.81 -1.02 72.94
N LYS A 81 13.79 -1.74 72.40
CA LYS A 81 14.68 -2.63 73.17
C LYS A 81 15.81 -1.85 73.83
N ASP A 82 16.25 -2.35 74.97
CA ASP A 82 17.38 -1.82 75.71
C ASP A 82 18.70 -2.41 75.18
N PHE A 83 19.69 -1.54 75.04
CA PHE A 83 21.04 -1.83 74.56
C PHE A 83 22.06 -1.14 75.48
N THR A 84 23.31 -1.57 75.37
CA THR A 84 24.44 -0.76 75.84
C THR A 84 24.73 0.34 74.82
N GLY A 85 25.32 1.47 75.23
CA GLY A 85 25.69 2.56 74.32
C GLY A 85 26.44 2.07 73.05
N HIS A 86 27.43 1.20 73.23
CA HIS A 86 28.20 0.62 72.13
C HIS A 86 27.36 -0.29 71.21
N THR A 87 26.49 -1.13 71.78
CA THR A 87 25.65 -2.02 70.96
C THR A 87 24.52 -1.27 70.25
N LEU A 88 24.06 -0.13 70.81
CA LEU A 88 23.07 0.73 70.17
C LEU A 88 23.64 1.43 68.92
N GLU A 89 24.90 1.85 68.95
CA GLU A 89 25.57 2.42 67.76
C GLU A 89 25.63 1.41 66.61
N ASN A 90 25.99 0.16 66.89
CA ASN A 90 25.98 -0.92 65.88
C ASN A 90 24.56 -1.33 65.45
N HIS A 91 23.57 -1.15 66.33
CA HIS A 91 22.16 -1.35 66.02
C HIS A 91 21.58 -0.23 65.14
N SER A 92 22.12 0.99 65.26
CA SER A 92 21.74 2.13 64.43
C SER A 92 22.06 1.82 62.95
N GLY A 93 21.04 1.87 62.09
CA GLY A 93 21.16 1.45 60.69
C GLY A 93 20.85 -0.04 60.39
N SER A 94 20.74 -0.91 61.40
CA SER A 94 20.32 -2.32 61.23
C SER A 94 18.99 -2.64 61.91
N CYS A 95 18.39 -1.69 62.62
CA CYS A 95 17.12 -1.84 63.31
C CYS A 95 15.98 -2.27 62.38
N GLY A 96 15.42 -3.47 62.55
CA GLY A 96 14.32 -3.97 61.71
C GLY A 96 13.04 -3.10 61.73
N PHE A 97 12.85 -2.28 62.75
CA PHE A 97 11.66 -1.43 62.95
C PHE A 97 11.80 -0.02 62.39
N GLU A 98 13.02 0.38 62.01
CA GLU A 98 13.28 1.69 61.42
C GLU A 98 12.54 1.81 60.07
N PRO A 99 11.72 2.86 59.86
CA PRO A 99 11.06 3.12 58.58
C PRO A 99 12.06 3.64 57.55
N ILE A 100 12.27 2.90 56.47
CA ILE A 100 13.17 3.27 55.36
C ILE A 100 12.39 3.41 54.04
N TYR A 101 12.90 4.22 53.12
CA TYR A 101 12.31 4.36 51.79
C TYR A 101 12.56 3.11 50.95
N CYS A 102 11.58 2.75 50.14
CA CYS A 102 11.75 1.68 49.16
C CYS A 102 12.76 2.07 48.06
N GLU A 103 13.72 1.19 47.81
CA GLU A 103 14.76 1.35 46.77
C GLU A 103 14.19 1.47 45.35
N ASN A 104 13.01 0.90 45.09
CA ASN A 104 12.33 1.01 43.79
C ASN A 104 11.69 2.39 43.57
N LYS A 105 11.96 3.36 44.45
CA LYS A 105 11.47 4.75 44.39
C LYS A 105 9.95 4.85 44.25
N CYS A 106 9.21 3.93 44.89
CA CYS A 106 7.74 3.94 44.89
C CYS A 106 7.14 5.02 45.80
N GLY A 107 7.96 5.70 46.63
CA GLY A 107 7.54 6.77 47.53
C GLY A 107 7.13 6.31 48.93
N MET A 108 6.95 5.01 49.18
CA MET A 108 6.52 4.47 50.47
C MET A 108 7.68 4.32 51.46
N LYS A 109 7.42 4.62 52.75
CA LYS A 109 8.28 4.25 53.88
C LYS A 109 7.79 2.95 54.50
N VAL A 110 8.68 1.97 54.61
CA VAL A 110 8.37 0.62 55.12
C VAL A 110 9.37 0.26 56.20
N GLN A 111 8.95 -0.47 57.23
CA GLN A 111 9.88 -1.01 58.23
C GLN A 111 10.90 -1.91 57.55
N ARG A 112 12.19 -1.75 57.89
CA ARG A 112 13.30 -2.51 57.27
C ARG A 112 13.03 -4.03 57.19
N ARG A 113 12.42 -4.62 58.22
CA ARG A 113 12.05 -6.06 58.25
C ARG A 113 10.98 -6.48 57.23
N HIS A 114 10.11 -5.57 56.81
CA HIS A 114 9.06 -5.85 55.80
C HIS A 114 9.45 -5.36 54.40
N LEU A 115 10.64 -4.76 54.22
CA LEU A 115 11.05 -4.22 52.93
C LEU A 115 11.11 -5.30 51.84
N THR A 116 11.59 -6.49 52.16
CA THR A 116 11.64 -7.63 51.21
C THR A 116 10.23 -8.06 50.78
N GLN A 117 9.30 -8.17 51.74
CA GLN A 117 7.91 -8.52 51.46
C GLN A 117 7.23 -7.43 50.62
N HIS A 118 7.45 -6.15 50.96
CA HIS A 118 6.94 -5.03 50.18
C HIS A 118 7.44 -5.07 48.73
N LYS A 119 8.76 -5.25 48.50
CA LYS A 119 9.34 -5.34 47.16
C LYS A 119 8.73 -6.49 46.35
N ALA A 120 8.46 -7.63 46.98
CA ALA A 120 7.93 -8.81 46.32
C ALA A 120 6.42 -8.71 45.99
N ALA A 121 5.60 -8.24 46.94
CA ALA A 121 4.14 -8.41 46.87
C ALA A 121 3.34 -7.10 46.78
N GLU A 122 3.86 -5.99 47.28
CA GLU A 122 3.05 -4.77 47.50
C GLU A 122 3.53 -3.55 46.70
N CYS A 123 4.81 -3.51 46.33
CA CYS A 123 5.40 -2.36 45.66
C CYS A 123 4.76 -2.15 44.27
N SER A 124 4.19 -0.96 44.03
CA SER A 124 3.64 -0.56 42.74
C SER A 124 4.71 -0.48 41.64
N LYS A 125 5.97 -0.26 42.04
CA LYS A 125 7.14 -0.24 41.16
C LYS A 125 7.91 -1.57 41.14
N ARG A 126 7.30 -2.69 41.56
CA ARG A 126 7.91 -4.02 41.44
C ARG A 126 8.01 -4.46 39.98
N LEU A 127 8.99 -5.30 39.67
CA LEU A 127 9.08 -5.95 38.37
C LEU A 127 8.18 -7.18 38.35
N VAL A 128 7.40 -7.32 37.28
CA VAL A 128 6.49 -8.43 37.04
C VAL A 128 6.71 -8.91 35.60
N PRO A 129 6.89 -10.22 35.37
CA PRO A 129 6.99 -10.75 34.01
C PRO A 129 5.65 -10.61 33.29
N CYS A 130 5.70 -10.16 32.04
CA CYS A 130 4.55 -10.20 31.15
C CYS A 130 4.17 -11.66 30.87
N ARG A 131 2.92 -12.05 31.13
CA ARG A 131 2.42 -13.41 30.89
C ARG A 131 2.45 -13.88 29.42
N TYR A 132 2.69 -12.96 28.48
CA TYR A 132 2.68 -13.25 27.05
C TYR A 132 4.08 -13.33 26.45
N CYS A 133 4.98 -12.40 26.80
CA CYS A 133 6.34 -12.37 26.25
C CYS A 133 7.45 -12.69 27.27
N SER A 134 7.07 -12.96 28.53
CA SER A 134 7.95 -13.30 29.66
C SER A 134 9.01 -12.26 30.05
N LYS A 135 9.05 -11.10 29.39
CA LYS A 135 9.94 -9.98 29.76
C LYS A 135 9.43 -9.26 31.00
N GLU A 136 10.35 -8.74 31.82
CA GLU A 136 10.03 -8.04 33.05
C GLU A 136 9.66 -6.57 32.81
N PHE A 137 8.57 -6.12 33.44
CA PHE A 137 8.11 -4.74 33.39
C PHE A 137 7.71 -4.24 34.77
N VAL A 138 7.72 -2.93 34.97
CA VAL A 138 7.18 -2.32 36.18
C VAL A 138 5.68 -2.58 36.26
N ALA A 139 5.17 -3.07 37.40
CA ALA A 139 3.76 -3.44 37.57
C ALA A 139 2.79 -2.34 37.14
N ASP A 140 3.12 -1.08 37.45
CA ASP A 140 2.37 0.13 37.09
C ASP A 140 2.25 0.35 35.56
N THR A 141 3.26 -0.02 34.77
CA THR A 141 3.28 0.20 33.31
C THR A 141 2.99 -1.07 32.49
N LEU A 142 2.80 -2.21 33.14
CA LEU A 142 2.56 -3.51 32.47
C LEU A 142 1.32 -3.47 31.55
N GLN A 143 0.26 -2.75 31.94
CA GLN A 143 -0.92 -2.61 31.07
C GLN A 143 -0.64 -1.82 29.80
N VAL A 144 0.21 -0.78 29.88
CA VAL A 144 0.63 -0.03 28.69
C VAL A 144 1.48 -0.93 27.77
N HIS A 145 2.33 -1.78 28.34
CA HIS A 145 3.06 -2.78 27.56
C HIS A 145 2.12 -3.74 26.82
N HIS A 146 1.05 -4.25 27.43
CA HIS A 146 0.08 -5.14 26.76
C HIS A 146 -0.46 -4.56 25.44
N THR A 147 -0.65 -3.24 25.36
CA THR A 147 -1.13 -2.57 24.13
C THR A 147 -0.14 -2.66 22.95
N LYS A 148 1.16 -2.87 23.25
CA LYS A 148 2.27 -2.91 22.27
C LYS A 148 3.02 -4.24 22.25
N CYS A 149 2.59 -5.23 23.03
CA CYS A 149 3.26 -6.52 23.14
C CYS A 149 3.00 -7.36 21.89
N GLY A 150 4.07 -7.81 21.21
CA GLY A 150 3.97 -8.65 19.99
C GLY A 150 3.30 -10.00 20.26
N SER A 151 3.57 -10.60 21.41
CA SER A 151 2.95 -11.87 21.83
C SER A 151 1.55 -11.68 22.44
N PHE A 152 1.00 -10.46 22.47
CA PHE A 152 -0.33 -10.21 23.01
C PHE A 152 -1.40 -10.89 22.13
N PRO A 153 -2.33 -11.66 22.70
CA PRO A 153 -3.37 -12.33 21.93
C PRO A 153 -4.37 -11.34 21.36
N VAL A 154 -4.55 -11.34 20.05
CA VAL A 154 -5.52 -10.53 19.31
C VAL A 154 -6.43 -11.42 18.48
N ALA A 155 -7.69 -11.00 18.32
CA ALA A 155 -8.62 -11.69 17.45
C ALA A 155 -8.39 -11.31 15.98
N CYS A 156 -8.58 -12.26 15.07
CA CYS A 156 -8.56 -11.98 13.65
C CYS A 156 -9.71 -11.01 13.28
N PRO A 157 -9.44 -9.86 12.65
CA PRO A 157 -10.47 -8.91 12.20
C PRO A 157 -11.54 -9.55 11.29
N ASN A 158 -11.15 -10.58 10.54
CA ASN A 158 -12.02 -11.31 9.63
C ASN A 158 -12.84 -12.42 10.34
N ARG A 159 -12.69 -12.60 11.66
CA ARG A 159 -13.42 -13.59 12.49
C ARG A 159 -13.33 -15.02 11.97
N CYS A 160 -12.12 -15.48 11.63
CA CYS A 160 -11.87 -16.87 11.25
C CYS A 160 -11.84 -17.80 12.46
N ASP A 161 -11.87 -19.11 12.19
CA ASP A 161 -11.87 -20.16 13.24
C ASP A 161 -10.61 -20.10 14.12
N VAL A 162 -9.51 -19.56 13.61
CA VAL A 162 -8.32 -19.20 14.41
C VAL A 162 -8.61 -17.87 15.12
N SER A 163 -9.32 -17.98 16.23
CA SER A 163 -9.88 -16.83 16.96
C SER A 163 -8.85 -16.03 17.76
N ILE A 164 -7.66 -16.58 18.05
CA ILE A 164 -6.65 -15.95 18.90
C ILE A 164 -5.25 -16.14 18.27
N LEU A 165 -4.60 -15.04 17.91
CA LEU A 165 -3.27 -14.98 17.30
C LEU A 165 -2.36 -14.07 18.11
N ALA A 166 -1.04 -14.30 18.09
CA ALA A 166 -0.10 -13.29 18.57
C ALA A 166 -0.17 -12.06 17.64
N ARG A 167 -0.11 -10.86 18.21
CA ARG A 167 -0.16 -9.60 17.45
C ARG A 167 0.88 -9.54 16.32
N GLU A 168 2.08 -10.06 16.55
CA GLU A 168 3.16 -10.09 15.54
C GLU A 168 2.88 -11.03 14.36
N ASP A 169 2.05 -12.06 14.55
CA ASP A 169 1.68 -13.02 13.51
C ASP A 169 0.45 -12.58 12.70
N LEU A 170 -0.25 -11.51 13.12
CA LEU A 170 -1.50 -11.08 12.51
C LEU A 170 -1.34 -10.73 11.02
N ASP A 171 -0.26 -10.05 10.65
CA ASP A 171 -0.04 -9.65 9.26
C ASP A 171 0.23 -10.85 8.36
N LEU A 172 1.05 -11.81 8.82
CA LEU A 172 1.29 -13.07 8.10
C LEU A 172 0.01 -13.90 7.98
N HIS A 173 -0.79 -13.95 9.05
CA HIS A 173 -2.09 -14.61 9.00
C HIS A 173 -3.00 -13.98 7.94
N LEU A 174 -3.20 -12.65 7.99
CA LEU A 174 -4.07 -11.93 7.05
C LEU A 174 -3.59 -12.07 5.59
N LYS A 175 -2.28 -12.15 5.38
CA LYS A 175 -1.67 -12.23 4.06
C LYS A 175 -1.73 -13.65 3.48
N ASP A 176 -1.42 -14.66 4.27
CA ASP A 176 -1.05 -15.99 3.75
C ASP A 176 -1.84 -17.16 4.36
N GLN A 177 -2.53 -16.99 5.49
CA GLN A 177 -3.17 -18.11 6.22
C GLN A 177 -4.67 -17.92 6.48
N CYS A 178 -5.21 -16.71 6.35
CA CYS A 178 -6.59 -16.42 6.68
C CYS A 178 -7.55 -17.12 5.71
N PRO A 179 -8.38 -18.09 6.18
CA PRO A 179 -9.24 -18.88 5.30
C PRO A 179 -10.44 -18.08 4.75
N ILE A 180 -10.75 -16.94 5.35
CA ILE A 180 -11.95 -16.14 5.03
C ILE A 180 -11.74 -15.22 3.82
N LEU A 181 -10.50 -14.89 3.43
CA LEU A 181 -10.26 -14.13 2.22
C LEU A 181 -10.39 -15.04 0.98
N GLY A 182 -11.63 -15.31 0.58
CA GLY A 182 -11.95 -16.09 -0.62
C GLY A 182 -11.62 -15.29 -1.89
N ILE A 183 -10.36 -15.38 -2.33
CA ILE A 183 -9.88 -14.76 -3.57
C ILE A 183 -10.43 -15.55 -4.76
N CYS A 184 -11.01 -14.85 -5.73
CA CYS A 184 -11.47 -15.46 -6.98
C CYS A 184 -10.29 -15.72 -7.91
N CYS A 185 -10.39 -16.78 -8.72
CA CYS A 185 -9.42 -17.02 -9.78
C CYS A 185 -9.35 -15.85 -10.78
N PRO A 186 -8.15 -15.45 -11.26
CA PRO A 186 -7.99 -14.40 -12.28
C PRO A 186 -8.80 -14.65 -13.57
N PHE A 187 -9.08 -15.91 -13.89
CA PHE A 187 -9.88 -16.32 -15.04
C PHE A 187 -11.40 -16.30 -14.78
N LYS A 188 -11.87 -15.64 -13.72
CA LYS A 188 -13.30 -15.57 -13.35
C LYS A 188 -14.16 -15.03 -14.49
N ASP A 189 -13.74 -13.94 -15.11
CA ASP A 189 -14.49 -13.30 -16.20
C ASP A 189 -14.46 -14.13 -17.49
N ALA A 190 -13.46 -14.99 -17.64
CA ALA A 190 -13.40 -16.00 -18.69
C ALA A 190 -14.29 -17.24 -18.38
N GLY A 191 -14.78 -17.38 -17.15
CA GLY A 191 -15.72 -18.43 -16.73
C GLY A 191 -15.24 -19.36 -15.61
N CYS A 192 -14.04 -19.15 -15.06
CA CYS A 192 -13.55 -19.95 -13.94
C CYS A 192 -14.33 -19.64 -12.66
N ARG A 193 -14.78 -20.69 -11.94
CA ARG A 193 -15.62 -20.53 -10.74
C ARG A 193 -14.85 -20.69 -9.43
N PHE A 194 -13.53 -20.88 -9.49
CA PHE A 194 -12.72 -21.14 -8.31
C PHE A 194 -12.66 -19.92 -7.38
N LYS A 195 -12.83 -20.19 -6.09
CA LYS A 195 -12.65 -19.25 -4.97
C LYS A 195 -11.95 -19.98 -3.83
N GLY A 196 -10.91 -19.38 -3.27
CA GLY A 196 -10.16 -19.98 -2.17
C GLY A 196 -9.15 -19.00 -1.57
N ASN A 197 -8.38 -19.46 -0.59
CA ASN A 197 -7.25 -18.71 -0.07
C ASN A 197 -6.10 -18.62 -1.10
N ARG A 198 -5.07 -17.82 -0.83
CA ARG A 198 -3.95 -17.59 -1.76
C ARG A 198 -3.21 -18.89 -2.14
N TYR A 199 -2.94 -19.78 -1.18
CA TYR A 199 -2.23 -21.04 -1.45
C TYR A 199 -3.05 -22.00 -2.33
N ALA A 200 -4.34 -22.15 -2.03
CA ALA A 200 -5.24 -22.96 -2.83
C ALA A 200 -5.43 -22.38 -4.23
N LEU A 201 -5.39 -21.05 -4.38
CA LEU A 201 -5.43 -20.38 -5.68
C LEU A 201 -4.19 -20.66 -6.51
N GLU A 202 -2.99 -20.55 -5.93
CA GLU A 202 -1.73 -20.83 -6.63
C GLU A 202 -1.71 -22.26 -7.17
N LYS A 203 -2.00 -23.23 -6.30
CA LYS A 203 -2.14 -24.64 -6.69
C LYS A 203 -3.22 -24.84 -7.76
N HIS A 204 -4.38 -24.19 -7.61
CA HIS A 204 -5.46 -24.27 -8.60
C HIS A 204 -5.01 -23.78 -9.98
N VAL A 205 -4.30 -22.65 -10.07
CA VAL A 205 -3.83 -22.09 -11.34
C VAL A 205 -2.85 -23.04 -12.04
N ASP A 206 -1.92 -23.62 -11.29
CA ASP A 206 -0.94 -24.56 -11.85
C ASP A 206 -1.59 -25.85 -12.35
N GLU A 207 -2.49 -26.44 -11.57
CA GLU A 207 -3.16 -27.70 -11.91
C GLU A 207 -4.19 -27.54 -13.04
N ASN A 208 -4.77 -26.35 -13.20
CA ASN A 208 -5.88 -26.09 -14.13
C ASN A 208 -5.48 -25.24 -15.35
N ILE A 209 -4.18 -25.09 -15.62
CA ILE A 209 -3.68 -24.27 -16.73
C ILE A 209 -4.30 -24.65 -18.09
N LYS A 210 -4.49 -25.95 -18.34
CA LYS A 210 -5.13 -26.44 -19.58
C LYS A 210 -6.59 -25.97 -19.69
N GLN A 211 -7.34 -26.01 -18.59
CA GLN A 211 -8.72 -25.54 -18.56
C GLN A 211 -8.78 -24.02 -18.75
N HIS A 212 -7.88 -23.26 -18.11
CA HIS A 212 -7.81 -21.80 -18.29
C HIS A 212 -7.44 -21.43 -19.73
N LEU A 213 -6.53 -22.15 -20.38
CA LEU A 213 -6.22 -21.95 -21.81
C LEU A 213 -7.44 -22.19 -22.71
N VAL A 214 -8.24 -23.22 -22.44
CA VAL A 214 -9.50 -23.46 -23.18
C VAL A 214 -10.49 -22.32 -22.99
N LEU A 215 -10.64 -21.79 -21.76
CA LEU A 215 -11.48 -20.62 -21.51
C LEU A 215 -10.98 -19.41 -22.30
N MET A 216 -9.67 -19.17 -22.34
CA MET A 216 -9.08 -18.08 -23.12
C MET A 216 -9.31 -18.25 -24.63
N CYS A 217 -9.12 -19.46 -25.18
CA CYS A 217 -9.43 -19.74 -26.58
C CYS A 217 -10.91 -19.48 -26.91
N SER A 218 -11.83 -19.84 -26.01
CA SER A 218 -13.26 -19.56 -26.14
C SER A 218 -13.53 -18.04 -26.16
N VAL A 219 -12.93 -17.28 -25.26
CA VAL A 219 -13.04 -15.81 -25.23
C VAL A 219 -12.53 -15.20 -26.55
N VAL A 220 -11.36 -15.62 -27.04
CA VAL A 220 -10.81 -15.13 -28.31
C VAL A 220 -11.73 -15.45 -29.49
N THR A 221 -12.26 -16.68 -29.57
CA THR A 221 -13.18 -17.08 -30.63
C THR A 221 -14.46 -16.26 -30.60
N LYS A 222 -15.02 -16.02 -29.40
CA LYS A 222 -16.20 -15.18 -29.22
C LYS A 222 -15.93 -13.73 -29.63
N GLN A 223 -14.77 -13.19 -29.27
CA GLN A 223 -14.36 -11.84 -29.68
C GLN A 223 -14.18 -11.73 -31.20
N GLN A 224 -13.55 -12.72 -31.85
CA GLN A 224 -13.44 -12.76 -33.31
C GLN A 224 -14.81 -12.74 -33.99
N HIS A 225 -15.77 -13.52 -33.48
CA HIS A 225 -17.15 -13.51 -34.00
C HIS A 225 -17.83 -12.15 -33.79
N GLN A 226 -17.68 -11.53 -32.61
CA GLN A 226 -18.22 -10.19 -32.35
C GLN A 226 -17.61 -9.14 -33.29
N ILE A 227 -16.31 -9.17 -33.52
CA ILE A 227 -15.63 -8.27 -34.45
C ILE A 227 -16.13 -8.48 -35.88
N ALA A 228 -16.30 -9.73 -36.32
CA ALA A 228 -16.85 -10.02 -37.65
C ALA A 228 -18.28 -9.47 -37.80
N ASN A 229 -19.12 -9.65 -36.78
CA ASN A 229 -20.49 -9.13 -36.76
C ASN A 229 -20.51 -7.59 -36.77
N LEU A 230 -19.64 -6.94 -35.99
CA LEU A 230 -19.52 -5.48 -35.98
C LEU A 230 -19.04 -4.94 -37.32
N LYS A 231 -18.03 -5.57 -37.95
CA LYS A 231 -17.58 -5.21 -39.31
C LYS A 231 -18.71 -5.35 -40.33
N SER A 232 -19.48 -6.43 -40.25
CA SER A 232 -20.64 -6.65 -41.11
C SER A 232 -21.73 -5.58 -40.89
N ALA A 233 -22.03 -5.23 -39.63
CA ALA A 233 -22.99 -4.18 -39.29
C ALA A 233 -22.53 -2.80 -39.78
N LEU A 234 -21.25 -2.46 -39.58
CA LEU A 234 -20.66 -1.21 -40.06
C LEU A 234 -20.70 -1.13 -41.59
N SER A 235 -20.40 -2.23 -42.28
CA SER A 235 -20.53 -2.32 -43.74
C SER A 235 -21.97 -2.03 -44.18
N ARG A 236 -22.99 -2.62 -43.52
CA ARG A 236 -24.40 -2.32 -43.82
C ARG A 236 -24.79 -0.87 -43.56
N LEU A 237 -24.30 -0.27 -42.48
CA LEU A 237 -24.57 1.14 -42.16
C LEU A 237 -23.91 2.11 -43.13
N SER A 238 -22.79 1.71 -43.73
CA SER A 238 -22.08 2.51 -44.73
C SER A 238 -22.71 2.43 -46.14
N LEU A 239 -23.75 1.61 -46.33
CA LEU A 239 -24.40 1.48 -47.62
C LEU A 239 -25.18 2.75 -47.96
N ASN A 240 -24.96 3.23 -49.18
CA ASN A 240 -25.71 4.34 -49.75
C ASN A 240 -26.94 3.79 -50.49
N TYR A 241 -28.11 4.37 -50.24
CA TYR A 241 -29.40 3.95 -50.82
C TYR A 241 -30.05 5.05 -51.69
N SER A 242 -29.32 6.10 -52.07
CA SER A 242 -29.89 7.22 -52.84
C SER A 242 -29.91 6.98 -54.35
N GLY A 243 -29.31 5.87 -54.81
CA GLY A 243 -29.00 5.66 -56.23
C GLY A 243 -27.91 6.58 -56.79
N THR A 244 -27.28 7.40 -55.94
CA THR A 244 -26.16 8.26 -56.33
C THR A 244 -24.96 8.01 -55.42
N LEU A 245 -23.92 7.37 -55.95
CA LEU A 245 -22.61 7.23 -55.31
C LEU A 245 -21.73 8.44 -55.67
N ILE A 246 -21.11 9.09 -54.69
CA ILE A 246 -19.97 9.99 -54.90
C ILE A 246 -18.73 9.29 -54.33
N TRP A 247 -17.82 8.92 -55.21
CA TRP A 247 -16.61 8.18 -54.89
C TRP A 247 -15.39 9.09 -54.93
N LYS A 248 -14.76 9.27 -53.77
CA LYS A 248 -13.47 9.96 -53.62
C LYS A 248 -12.33 8.96 -53.87
N VAL A 249 -11.53 9.20 -54.90
CA VAL A 249 -10.30 8.45 -55.18
C VAL A 249 -9.12 9.34 -54.78
N SER A 250 -8.64 9.16 -53.55
CA SER A 250 -7.43 9.80 -53.02
C SER A 250 -6.16 9.09 -53.50
N ASP A 251 -4.99 9.69 -53.24
CA ASP A 251 -3.67 9.12 -53.53
C ASP A 251 -3.50 8.73 -55.01
N TYR A 252 -4.07 9.56 -55.90
CA TYR A 252 -4.16 9.28 -57.33
C TYR A 252 -2.78 9.00 -57.94
N THR A 253 -1.78 9.80 -57.61
CA THR A 253 -0.44 9.71 -58.20
C THR A 253 0.23 8.37 -57.86
N SER A 254 0.11 7.92 -56.60
CA SER A 254 0.62 6.62 -56.18
C SER A 254 -0.12 5.49 -56.88
N LYS A 255 -1.46 5.51 -56.87
CA LYS A 255 -2.30 4.47 -57.48
C LYS A 255 -2.13 4.39 -59.00
N LEU A 256 -1.93 5.51 -59.68
CA LEU A 256 -1.64 5.53 -61.11
C LEU A 256 -0.26 4.92 -61.40
N THR A 257 0.74 5.21 -60.57
CA THR A 257 2.08 4.65 -60.73
C THR A 257 2.04 3.13 -60.55
N GLU A 258 1.33 2.64 -59.56
CA GLU A 258 1.09 1.20 -59.36
C GLU A 258 0.31 0.59 -60.54
N ALA A 259 -0.73 1.26 -61.04
CA ALA A 259 -1.52 0.77 -62.18
C ALA A 259 -0.73 0.70 -63.50
N LYS A 260 0.40 1.42 -63.61
CA LYS A 260 1.31 1.33 -64.76
C LYS A 260 2.26 0.15 -64.67
N THR A 261 2.59 -0.30 -63.47
CA THR A 261 3.51 -1.44 -63.26
C THR A 261 2.76 -2.76 -63.13
N LYS A 262 1.54 -2.72 -62.60
CA LYS A 262 0.67 -3.87 -62.38
C LYS A 262 -0.45 -3.90 -63.41
N GLU A 263 -0.37 -4.85 -64.34
CA GLU A 263 -1.42 -5.09 -65.33
C GLU A 263 -2.76 -5.40 -64.64
N GLY A 264 -3.85 -4.81 -65.15
CA GLY A 264 -5.20 -5.08 -64.66
C GLY A 264 -5.51 -4.55 -63.25
N MET A 265 -4.81 -3.53 -62.76
CA MET A 265 -5.12 -2.91 -61.45
C MET A 265 -6.50 -2.24 -61.44
N GLU A 266 -7.50 -2.96 -60.94
CA GLU A 266 -8.88 -2.48 -60.76
C GLU A 266 -9.04 -1.82 -59.38
N LEU A 267 -9.48 -0.56 -59.36
CA LEU A 267 -10.00 0.08 -58.16
C LEU A 267 -11.50 -0.15 -58.08
N VAL A 268 -11.98 -0.55 -56.91
CA VAL A 268 -13.38 -0.90 -56.70
C VAL A 268 -14.00 0.01 -55.64
N SER A 269 -15.16 0.55 -55.95
CA SER A 269 -15.93 1.39 -55.02
C SER A 269 -16.65 0.57 -53.93
N PRO A 270 -17.04 1.19 -52.80
CA PRO A 270 -18.01 0.58 -51.90
C PRO A 270 -19.32 0.25 -52.64
N PRO A 271 -19.95 -0.91 -52.36
CA PRO A 271 -21.26 -1.21 -52.90
C PRO A 271 -22.29 -0.15 -52.50
N PHE A 272 -23.24 0.12 -53.38
CA PHE A 272 -24.36 1.02 -53.11
C PHE A 272 -25.64 0.48 -53.74
N TYR A 273 -26.77 0.94 -53.23
CA TYR A 273 -28.08 0.57 -53.68
C TYR A 273 -28.74 1.71 -54.46
N THR A 274 -29.51 1.33 -55.47
CA THR A 274 -30.32 2.25 -56.28
C THR A 274 -31.47 2.92 -55.51
N SER A 275 -31.97 2.24 -54.48
CA SER A 275 -32.98 2.72 -53.52
C SER A 275 -32.93 1.87 -52.25
N GLN A 276 -33.70 2.20 -51.19
CA GLN A 276 -33.72 1.43 -49.93
C GLN A 276 -33.91 -0.09 -50.10
N TYR A 277 -34.64 -0.50 -51.14
CA TYR A 277 -34.92 -1.91 -51.48
C TYR A 277 -34.58 -2.23 -52.94
N GLY A 278 -33.61 -1.50 -53.52
CA GLY A 278 -33.28 -1.53 -54.94
C GLY A 278 -32.18 -2.53 -55.30
N TYR A 279 -31.67 -2.40 -56.53
CA TYR A 279 -30.50 -3.15 -57.02
C TYR A 279 -29.23 -2.74 -56.29
N LYS A 280 -28.37 -3.70 -55.99
CA LYS A 280 -27.02 -3.49 -55.46
C LYS A 280 -26.02 -3.38 -56.59
N LEU A 281 -25.22 -2.32 -56.58
CA LEU A 281 -24.28 -1.98 -57.63
C LEU A 281 -22.89 -1.71 -57.05
N GLN A 282 -21.87 -1.85 -57.89
CA GLN A 282 -20.51 -1.52 -57.56
C GLN A 282 -19.78 -1.01 -58.79
N ALA A 283 -19.19 0.17 -58.70
CA ALA A 283 -18.39 0.75 -59.76
C ALA A 283 -16.92 0.35 -59.63
N SER A 284 -16.23 0.29 -60.77
CA SER A 284 -14.79 0.10 -60.82
C SER A 284 -14.11 1.00 -61.83
N VAL A 285 -12.85 1.32 -61.55
CA VAL A 285 -12.03 2.24 -62.33
C VAL A 285 -10.64 1.65 -62.53
N PHE A 286 -10.15 1.74 -63.77
CA PHE A 286 -8.76 1.45 -64.11
C PHE A 286 -8.07 2.77 -64.40
N LEU A 287 -7.21 3.22 -63.48
CA LEU A 287 -6.57 4.53 -63.61
C LEU A 287 -5.62 4.60 -64.81
N ASN A 288 -4.95 3.50 -65.16
CA ASN A 288 -4.12 3.41 -66.37
C ASN A 288 -4.87 2.77 -67.55
N GLY A 289 -6.20 2.73 -67.48
CA GLY A 289 -7.05 2.16 -68.51
C GLY A 289 -6.97 0.63 -68.63
N ASN A 290 -7.78 0.09 -69.51
CA ASN A 290 -7.79 -1.32 -69.90
C ASN A 290 -8.36 -1.45 -71.33
N GLY A 291 -8.09 -2.58 -71.97
CA GLY A 291 -8.61 -2.88 -73.31
C GLY A 291 -8.31 -1.75 -74.30
N ALA A 292 -9.34 -1.21 -74.95
CA ALA A 292 -9.18 -0.19 -75.99
C ALA A 292 -8.60 1.16 -75.49
N GLY A 293 -8.63 1.44 -74.17
CA GLY A 293 -8.11 2.68 -73.57
C GLY A 293 -6.87 2.49 -72.71
N GLU A 294 -6.28 1.30 -72.73
CA GLU A 294 -5.08 0.99 -71.95
C GLU A 294 -3.95 2.00 -72.18
N SER A 295 -3.29 2.39 -71.10
CA SER A 295 -2.19 3.36 -71.02
C SER A 295 -2.47 4.78 -71.53
N SER A 296 -3.70 5.06 -72.00
CA SER A 296 -4.06 6.33 -72.63
C SER A 296 -5.25 7.03 -71.98
N HIS A 297 -6.17 6.25 -71.40
CA HIS A 297 -7.40 6.73 -70.79
C HIS A 297 -7.58 6.14 -69.39
N ILE A 298 -8.39 6.80 -68.57
CA ILE A 298 -9.07 6.14 -67.46
C ILE A 298 -10.26 5.38 -68.02
N SER A 299 -10.45 4.14 -67.56
CA SER A 299 -11.65 3.35 -67.85
C SER A 299 -12.56 3.29 -66.63
N ILE A 300 -13.87 3.26 -66.84
CA ILE A 300 -14.87 3.13 -65.77
C ILE A 300 -15.95 2.11 -66.11
N TYR A 301 -16.37 1.33 -65.11
CA TYR A 301 -17.35 0.26 -65.24
C TYR A 301 -18.32 0.23 -64.07
N ILE A 302 -19.47 -0.43 -64.29
CA ILE A 302 -20.45 -0.76 -63.26
C ILE A 302 -20.82 -2.24 -63.37
N LYS A 303 -20.95 -2.91 -62.23
CA LYS A 303 -21.48 -4.27 -62.12
C LYS A 303 -22.65 -4.31 -61.16
N ILE A 304 -23.58 -5.22 -61.43
CA ILE A 304 -24.66 -5.59 -60.53
C ILE A 304 -24.15 -6.69 -59.61
N LEU A 305 -24.33 -6.51 -58.30
CA LEU A 305 -24.01 -7.50 -57.28
C LEU A 305 -25.29 -8.18 -56.80
N PRO A 306 -25.22 -9.42 -56.30
CA PRO A 306 -26.32 -10.03 -55.58
C PRO A 306 -26.81 -9.13 -54.44
N GLY A 307 -28.08 -8.74 -54.51
CA GLY A 307 -28.78 -7.92 -53.54
C GLY A 307 -29.74 -8.74 -52.69
N GLU A 308 -30.04 -8.24 -51.48
CA GLU A 308 -30.99 -8.88 -50.56
C GLU A 308 -32.43 -8.89 -51.11
N TYR A 309 -32.73 -7.99 -52.05
CA TYR A 309 -34.08 -7.76 -52.58
C TYR A 309 -34.26 -8.26 -54.02
N ASP A 310 -33.29 -8.97 -54.59
CA ASP A 310 -33.26 -9.34 -56.02
C ASP A 310 -34.50 -10.12 -56.48
N ASP A 311 -35.12 -10.92 -55.60
CA ASP A 311 -36.38 -11.63 -55.87
C ASP A 311 -37.60 -10.72 -56.05
N LEU A 312 -37.55 -9.50 -55.52
CA LEU A 312 -38.64 -8.52 -55.60
C LEU A 312 -38.48 -7.56 -56.78
N LEU A 313 -37.29 -7.53 -57.38
CA LEU A 313 -36.92 -6.58 -58.43
C LEU A 313 -37.25 -7.09 -59.82
N ARG A 314 -37.43 -6.16 -60.76
CA ARG A 314 -37.66 -6.50 -62.17
C ARG A 314 -36.33 -6.81 -62.84
N TRP A 315 -36.31 -7.82 -63.72
CA TRP A 315 -35.13 -8.20 -64.49
C TRP A 315 -35.47 -8.32 -65.98
N PRO A 316 -34.52 -8.00 -66.89
CA PRO A 316 -33.17 -7.49 -66.64
C PRO A 316 -33.16 -6.03 -66.13
N PHE A 317 -32.05 -5.61 -65.53
CA PHE A 317 -31.85 -4.24 -65.06
C PHE A 317 -31.92 -3.25 -66.23
N SER A 318 -32.67 -2.16 -66.07
CA SER A 318 -33.02 -1.23 -67.16
C SER A 318 -32.99 0.25 -66.77
N HIS A 319 -32.45 0.60 -65.61
CA HIS A 319 -32.30 2.00 -65.18
C HIS A 319 -31.13 2.65 -65.92
N SER A 320 -31.24 3.94 -66.25
CA SER A 320 -30.14 4.65 -66.88
C SER A 320 -29.01 4.84 -65.87
N VAL A 321 -27.77 4.69 -66.33
CA VAL A 321 -26.58 4.87 -65.51
C VAL A 321 -25.74 5.97 -66.10
N SER A 322 -25.32 6.91 -65.25
CA SER A 322 -24.44 8.01 -65.63
C SER A 322 -23.21 8.03 -64.73
N PHE A 323 -22.05 8.17 -65.36
CA PHE A 323 -20.77 8.43 -64.72
C PHE A 323 -20.45 9.90 -64.89
N THR A 324 -19.99 10.56 -63.83
CA THR A 324 -19.55 11.95 -63.88
C THR A 324 -18.18 12.05 -63.23
N LEU A 325 -17.18 12.55 -63.95
CA LEU A 325 -15.93 13.01 -63.36
C LEU A 325 -16.04 14.50 -63.07
N PHE A 326 -15.85 14.90 -61.81
CA PHE A 326 -16.01 16.28 -61.40
C PHE A 326 -14.80 17.15 -61.73
N ASP A 327 -15.05 18.31 -62.33
CA ASP A 327 -14.11 19.42 -62.40
C ASP A 327 -14.16 20.20 -61.07
N GLN A 328 -13.08 20.14 -60.28
CA GLN A 328 -13.01 20.67 -58.91
C GLN A 328 -12.62 22.15 -58.88
N SER A 329 -13.08 22.93 -59.87
CA SER A 329 -12.90 24.38 -59.93
C SER A 329 -13.42 25.05 -58.66
N SER A 330 -12.71 26.06 -58.16
CA SER A 330 -13.14 26.85 -57.00
C SER A 330 -14.38 27.70 -57.28
N VAL A 331 -14.72 27.90 -58.56
CA VAL A 331 -15.92 28.61 -59.02
C VAL A 331 -16.87 27.59 -59.67
N PRO A 332 -17.92 27.13 -58.98
CA PRO A 332 -18.78 26.04 -59.46
C PRO A 332 -19.39 26.27 -60.85
N GLU A 333 -19.71 27.51 -61.20
CA GLU A 333 -20.30 27.88 -62.49
C GLU A 333 -19.33 27.69 -63.68
N SER A 334 -18.03 27.62 -63.41
CA SER A 334 -16.98 27.39 -64.42
C SER A 334 -16.60 25.91 -64.59
N ALA A 335 -17.08 25.05 -63.68
CA ALA A 335 -16.76 23.63 -63.68
C ALA A 335 -17.38 22.93 -64.89
N CYS A 336 -16.55 22.23 -65.67
CA CYS A 336 -17.01 21.40 -66.78
C CYS A 336 -16.75 19.93 -66.46
N ASN A 337 -17.75 19.29 -65.88
CA ASN A 337 -17.69 17.86 -65.59
C ASN A 337 -17.68 17.05 -66.89
N ILE A 338 -17.05 15.88 -66.86
CA ILE A 338 -17.16 14.90 -67.95
C ILE A 338 -18.26 13.92 -67.57
N VAL A 339 -19.25 13.74 -68.44
CA VAL A 339 -20.39 12.85 -68.20
C VAL A 339 -20.46 11.84 -69.34
N GLU A 340 -20.57 10.56 -68.99
CA GLU A 340 -20.93 9.49 -69.92
C GLU A 340 -22.11 8.72 -69.35
N SER A 341 -23.10 8.40 -70.17
CA SER A 341 -24.29 7.71 -69.72
C SER A 341 -24.78 6.68 -70.72
N PHE A 342 -25.49 5.68 -70.23
CA PHE A 342 -26.06 4.64 -71.06
C PHE A 342 -27.36 4.11 -70.46
N ILE A 343 -28.18 3.49 -71.31
CA ILE A 343 -29.32 2.68 -70.91
C ILE A 343 -28.96 1.21 -71.17
N PRO A 344 -29.01 0.34 -70.15
CA PRO A 344 -28.76 -1.09 -70.34
C PRO A 344 -29.68 -1.70 -71.39
N ASP A 345 -29.10 -2.39 -72.37
CA ASP A 345 -29.87 -3.20 -73.31
C ASP A 345 -30.32 -4.51 -72.61
N PRO A 346 -31.59 -4.92 -72.74
CA PRO A 346 -32.10 -6.15 -72.13
C PRO A 346 -31.36 -7.45 -72.54
N THR A 347 -30.67 -7.45 -73.68
CA THR A 347 -29.91 -8.61 -74.18
C THR A 347 -28.52 -8.73 -73.54
N TRP A 348 -28.04 -7.68 -72.86
CA TRP A 348 -26.72 -7.68 -72.25
C TRP A 348 -26.67 -8.59 -71.02
N LYS A 349 -25.73 -9.55 -71.03
CA LYS A 349 -25.56 -10.55 -69.95
C LYS A 349 -25.22 -9.91 -68.61
N ASN A 350 -24.49 -8.80 -68.62
CA ASN A 350 -24.02 -8.09 -67.42
C ASN A 350 -25.16 -7.49 -66.58
N PHE A 351 -26.37 -7.41 -67.14
CA PHE A 351 -27.56 -6.79 -66.52
C PHE A 351 -28.69 -7.79 -66.24
N GLN A 352 -28.41 -9.08 -66.39
CA GLN A 352 -29.30 -10.15 -65.94
C GLN A 352 -29.21 -10.32 -64.42
N ARG A 353 -30.18 -11.02 -63.83
CA ARG A 353 -30.21 -11.29 -62.39
C ARG A 353 -28.95 -12.05 -61.95
N PRO A 354 -28.12 -11.52 -61.03
CA PRO A 354 -26.94 -12.21 -60.54
C PRO A 354 -27.34 -13.31 -59.55
N SER A 355 -26.73 -14.50 -59.69
CA SER A 355 -26.86 -15.60 -58.71
C SER A 355 -25.69 -15.67 -57.73
N LYS A 356 -24.53 -15.15 -58.15
CA LYS A 356 -23.30 -14.99 -57.37
C LYS A 356 -22.62 -13.69 -57.80
N GLU A 357 -21.60 -13.26 -57.05
CA GLU A 357 -20.78 -12.13 -57.50
C GLU A 357 -20.18 -12.43 -58.88
N PRO A 358 -20.29 -11.51 -59.84
CA PRO A 358 -19.83 -11.75 -61.20
C PRO A 358 -18.29 -11.76 -61.26
N ASP A 359 -17.72 -12.84 -61.80
CA ASP A 359 -16.29 -12.99 -62.04
C ASP A 359 -15.82 -12.14 -63.25
N SER A 360 -16.75 -11.72 -64.12
CA SER A 360 -16.48 -10.91 -65.30
C SER A 360 -16.52 -9.41 -65.01
N LEU A 361 -15.74 -8.64 -65.75
CA LEU A 361 -15.81 -7.19 -65.73
C LEU A 361 -17.24 -6.70 -66.05
N GLY A 362 -17.65 -5.62 -65.37
CA GLY A 362 -18.93 -4.97 -65.60
C GLY A 362 -19.04 -4.30 -66.97
N PHE A 363 -20.13 -3.59 -67.20
CA PHE A 363 -20.29 -2.77 -68.41
C PHE A 363 -19.81 -1.33 -68.16
N GLY A 364 -19.23 -0.69 -69.16
CA GLY A 364 -18.77 0.69 -69.04
C GLY A 364 -17.91 1.14 -70.21
N PHE A 365 -17.09 2.15 -69.95
CA PHE A 365 -16.39 2.91 -70.96
C PHE A 365 -14.87 2.71 -70.82
N PRO A 366 -14.23 1.92 -71.72
CA PRO A 366 -12.78 1.76 -71.72
C PRO A 366 -12.03 3.05 -72.06
N ARG A 367 -12.68 4.00 -72.73
CA ARG A 367 -12.12 5.32 -73.07
C ARG A 367 -12.93 6.45 -72.43
N PHE A 368 -13.11 6.41 -71.11
CA PHE A 368 -13.95 7.39 -70.42
C PHE A 368 -13.34 8.80 -70.42
N VAL A 369 -12.06 8.94 -70.07
CA VAL A 369 -11.35 10.22 -70.15
C VAL A 369 -9.88 10.00 -70.45
N SER A 370 -9.31 10.75 -71.40
CA SER A 370 -7.89 10.63 -71.73
C SER A 370 -7.00 11.24 -70.64
N HIS A 371 -5.80 10.71 -70.47
CA HIS A 371 -4.81 11.27 -69.56
C HIS A 371 -4.42 12.71 -69.93
N GLU A 372 -4.49 13.08 -71.21
CA GLU A 372 -4.28 14.45 -71.65
C GLU A 372 -5.42 15.37 -71.21
N MET A 373 -6.67 14.91 -71.30
CA MET A 373 -7.83 15.70 -70.87
C MET A 373 -7.83 15.95 -69.37
N LEU A 374 -7.39 14.98 -68.56
CA LEU A 374 -7.26 15.15 -67.11
C LEU A 374 -6.35 16.32 -66.72
N LYS A 375 -5.36 16.64 -67.54
CA LYS A 375 -4.41 17.74 -67.29
C LYS A 375 -4.96 19.11 -67.71
N LYS A 376 -6.05 19.17 -68.47
CA LYS A 376 -6.58 20.42 -69.04
C LYS A 376 -7.45 21.22 -68.08
N ARG A 377 -7.99 20.60 -67.02
CA ARG A 377 -8.91 21.21 -66.04
C ARG A 377 -8.64 20.68 -64.63
N HIS A 378 -9.42 21.12 -63.64
CA HIS A 378 -9.23 20.79 -62.22
C HIS A 378 -9.88 19.44 -61.84
N PHE A 379 -9.77 18.42 -62.70
CA PHE A 379 -10.30 17.08 -62.38
C PHE A 379 -9.53 16.41 -61.23
N LEU A 380 -8.27 16.79 -61.05
CA LEU A 380 -7.40 16.38 -59.95
C LEU A 380 -7.06 17.59 -59.08
N LYS A 381 -7.32 17.49 -57.79
CA LYS A 381 -6.98 18.50 -56.78
C LYS A 381 -6.56 17.78 -55.50
N ASP A 382 -5.48 18.22 -54.87
CA ASP A 382 -4.93 17.61 -53.65
C ASP A 382 -4.77 16.08 -53.76
N ASP A 383 -4.17 15.64 -54.88
CA ASP A 383 -3.97 14.23 -55.25
C ASP A 383 -5.25 13.36 -55.20
N THR A 384 -6.40 13.99 -55.45
CA THR A 384 -7.72 13.39 -55.35
C THR A 384 -8.58 13.68 -56.58
N MET A 385 -9.34 12.69 -57.04
CA MET A 385 -10.46 12.88 -57.97
C MET A 385 -11.79 12.44 -57.36
N PHE A 386 -12.90 12.99 -57.86
CA PHE A 386 -14.25 12.61 -57.48
C PHE A 386 -15.03 12.10 -58.68
N ILE A 387 -15.60 10.91 -58.53
CA ILE A 387 -16.43 10.27 -59.54
C ILE A 387 -17.82 10.09 -58.96
N ARG A 388 -18.86 10.55 -59.66
CA ARG A 388 -20.24 10.24 -59.33
C ARG A 388 -20.77 9.15 -60.25
N VAL A 389 -21.46 8.19 -59.66
CA VAL A 389 -22.29 7.23 -60.36
C VAL A 389 -23.73 7.49 -59.96
N LYS A 390 -24.57 7.90 -60.90
CA LYS A 390 -25.99 8.13 -60.66
C LYS A 390 -26.81 7.16 -61.50
N VAL A 391 -27.73 6.48 -60.83
CA VAL A 391 -28.72 5.61 -61.44
C VAL A 391 -30.07 6.27 -61.39
N ASP A 392 -30.72 6.41 -62.54
CA ASP A 392 -32.02 7.03 -62.66
C ASP A 392 -33.06 5.99 -63.13
N PRO A 393 -34.15 5.76 -62.37
CA PRO A 393 -35.23 4.89 -62.82
C PRO A 393 -35.92 5.41 -64.09
N SER A 394 -35.79 6.71 -64.40
CA SER A 394 -36.29 7.28 -65.64
C SER A 394 -35.39 6.92 -66.83
N LYS A 395 -35.99 6.66 -67.99
CA LYS A 395 -35.26 6.34 -69.24
C LYS A 395 -34.62 7.57 -69.90
N ILE A 396 -34.31 8.61 -69.13
CA ILE A 396 -33.74 9.86 -69.62
C ILE A 396 -32.22 9.72 -69.62
N VAL A 397 -31.60 10.01 -70.77
CA VAL A 397 -30.15 10.05 -70.96
C VAL A 397 -29.72 11.51 -70.82
N ALA A 398 -28.81 11.80 -69.91
CA ALA A 398 -28.15 13.10 -69.86
C ALA A 398 -27.07 13.12 -70.93
N VAL A 399 -27.24 13.98 -71.94
CA VAL A 399 -26.24 14.28 -72.97
C VAL A 399 -25.33 15.39 -72.49
#